data_AF-A0A0M2P4S2-F1
#
_entry.id   AF-A0A0M2P4S2-F1
#
_cell.length_a   1.000
_cell.length_b   1.000
_cell.length_c   1.000
_cell.angle_alpha   90.00
_cell.angle_beta   90.00
_cell.angle_gamma   90.00
#
_symmetry.space_group_name_H-M   'P 1'
#
loop_
_entity.id
_entity.type
_entity.pdbx_description
1 polymer ?
#
loop_
_entity_poly.entity_id
_entity_poly.type
_entity_poly.pdbx_seq_one_letter_code
_entity_poly.pdbx_strand_id
1 'polypeptide(L)'
;MVIGYYVLQFIISYLATMLFSVIFNAPRRLLLACGFVGAMGWIIYKVTLDIELGKVMASFLGSFILAIMSHTMSRRYKRPVIIFIVPGIIPLVPGGLAYEATRYLVSNQYTHAVNTFLEVTLISGAIAFGILCAEIIYYLYTRIKQHIGKMNGKIYKKSYNMNNRT
;
A
#
# COMPACT_ATOMS: atom_id res chain seq x y z
N MET A 1 -10.78 -13.70 22.62
CA MET A 1 -10.13 -14.45 21.54
C MET A 1 -9.99 -13.64 20.25
N VAL A 2 -11.03 -12.93 19.78
CA VAL A 2 -10.98 -12.16 18.52
C VAL A 2 -10.00 -10.96 18.53
N ILE A 3 -9.99 -10.16 19.61
CA ILE A 3 -9.11 -8.98 19.70
C ILE A 3 -7.63 -9.36 19.68
N GLY A 4 -7.25 -10.43 20.39
CA GLY A 4 -5.86 -10.91 20.41
C GLY A 4 -5.37 -11.37 19.03
N TYR A 5 -6.26 -11.95 18.22
CA TYR A 5 -5.96 -12.34 16.85
C TYR A 5 -5.62 -11.12 15.96
N TYR A 6 -6.43 -10.06 16.01
CA TYR A 6 -6.13 -8.83 15.26
C TYR A 6 -4.86 -8.13 15.75
N VAL A 7 -4.61 -8.09 17.06
CA VAL A 7 -3.37 -7.54 17.61
C VAL A 7 -2.16 -8.31 17.11
N LEU A 8 -2.23 -9.65 17.07
CA LEU A 8 -1.16 -10.49 16.56
C LEU A 8 -0.94 -10.28 15.05
N GLN A 9 -2.02 -10.22 14.26
CA GLN A 9 -1.94 -9.89 12.82
C GLN A 9 -1.31 -8.51 12.59
N PHE A 10 -1.64 -7.51 13.42
CA PHE A 10 -1.04 -6.19 13.37
C PHE A 10 0.47 -6.25 13.69
N ILE A 11 0.88 -6.94 14.75
CA ILE A 11 2.30 -7.02 15.14
C ILE A 11 3.12 -7.76 14.07
N ILE A 12 2.61 -8.89 13.54
CA ILE A 12 3.32 -9.66 12.52
C ILE A 12 3.46 -8.85 11.23
N SER A 13 2.38 -8.23 10.75
CA SER A 13 2.43 -7.40 9.55
C SER A 13 3.31 -6.16 9.75
N TYR A 14 3.28 -5.55 10.93
CA TYR A 14 4.16 -4.44 11.30
C TYR A 14 5.63 -4.84 11.19
N LEU A 15 6.02 -5.96 11.81
CA LEU A 15 7.39 -6.47 11.78
C LEU A 15 7.80 -6.91 10.37
N ALA A 16 6.93 -7.61 9.64
CA ALA A 16 7.18 -8.03 8.26
C ALA A 16 7.48 -6.81 7.38
N THR A 17 6.63 -5.79 7.40
CA THR A 17 6.84 -4.55 6.63
C THR A 17 8.09 -3.80 7.10
N MET A 18 8.39 -3.76 8.40
CA MET A 18 9.61 -3.13 8.91
C MET A 18 10.86 -3.83 8.37
N LEU A 19 10.89 -5.16 8.37
CA LEU A 19 12.00 -5.96 7.84
C LEU A 19 12.14 -5.78 6.32
N PHE A 20 11.04 -5.81 5.57
CA PHE A 20 11.09 -5.49 4.14
C PHE A 20 11.60 -4.08 3.89
N SER A 21 11.23 -3.12 4.73
CA SER A 21 11.74 -1.74 4.62
C SER A 21 13.26 -1.68 4.79
N VAL A 22 13.84 -2.52 5.66
CA VAL A 22 15.30 -2.67 5.77
C VAL A 22 15.89 -3.26 4.50
N ILE A 23 15.27 -4.31 3.94
CA ILE A 23 15.71 -4.94 2.68
C ILE A 23 15.70 -3.93 1.51
N PHE A 24 14.67 -3.07 1.44
CA PHE A 24 14.58 -2.00 0.43
C PHE A 24 15.38 -0.74 0.79
N ASN A 25 16.32 -0.82 1.75
CA ASN A 25 17.20 0.27 2.16
C ASN A 25 16.45 1.55 2.57
N ALA A 26 15.28 1.42 3.23
CA ALA A 26 14.58 2.56 3.79
C ALA A 26 15.38 3.20 4.93
N PRO A 27 15.44 4.53 5.04
CA PRO A 27 16.13 5.22 6.13
C PRO A 27 15.63 4.75 7.50
N ARG A 28 16.55 4.44 8.43
CA ARG A 28 16.23 3.88 9.77
C ARG A 28 15.13 4.63 10.53
N ARG A 29 15.10 5.96 10.41
CA ARG A 29 14.10 6.83 11.04
C ARG A 29 12.67 6.66 10.52
N LEU A 30 12.48 5.99 9.38
CA LEU A 30 11.19 5.76 8.73
C LEU A 30 10.65 4.36 8.97
N LEU A 31 11.47 3.42 9.48
CA LEU A 31 11.10 2.02 9.64
C LEU A 31 9.81 1.84 10.45
N LEU A 32 9.67 2.60 11.54
CA LEU A 32 8.47 2.55 12.38
C LEU A 32 7.21 3.03 11.63
N ALA A 33 7.37 4.05 10.78
CA ALA A 33 6.29 4.58 9.96
C ALA A 33 5.92 3.63 8.82
N CYS A 34 6.90 2.99 8.18
CA CYS A 34 6.66 1.97 7.17
C CYS A 34 5.92 0.77 7.79
N GLY A 35 6.38 0.25 8.93
CA GLY A 35 5.71 -0.83 9.66
C GLY A 35 4.24 -0.51 9.96
N PHE A 36 3.96 0.71 10.44
CA PHE A 36 2.60 1.14 10.74
C PHE A 36 1.71 1.17 9.49
N VAL A 37 2.23 1.69 8.37
CA VAL A 37 1.51 1.75 7.09
C VAL A 37 1.15 0.34 6.59
N GLY A 38 2.10 -0.59 6.62
CA GLY A 38 1.86 -1.98 6.21
C GLY A 38 0.86 -2.69 7.12
N ALA A 39 0.99 -2.51 8.44
CA ALA A 39 0.08 -3.10 9.41
C ALA A 39 -1.37 -2.60 9.24
N MET A 40 -1.56 -1.31 8.96
CA MET A 40 -2.88 -0.75 8.67
C MET A 40 -3.48 -1.36 7.41
N GLY A 41 -2.71 -1.47 6.32
CA GLY A 41 -3.18 -2.11 5.09
C GLY A 41 -3.58 -3.58 5.31
N TRP A 42 -2.78 -4.32 6.07
CA TRP A 42 -3.04 -5.72 6.38
C TRP A 42 -4.27 -5.91 7.28
N ILE A 43 -4.45 -5.08 8.30
CA ILE A 43 -5.63 -5.15 9.16
C ILE A 43 -6.90 -4.88 8.36
N ILE A 44 -6.91 -3.87 7.50
CA ILE A 44 -8.07 -3.59 6.64
C ILE A 44 -8.35 -4.77 5.72
N TYR A 45 -7.31 -5.34 5.11
CA TYR A 45 -7.45 -6.56 4.32
C TYR A 45 -8.08 -7.69 5.14
N LYS A 46 -7.57 -7.98 6.33
CA LYS A 46 -8.04 -9.06 7.19
C LYS A 46 -9.47 -8.86 7.69
N VAL A 47 -9.81 -7.66 8.17
CA VAL A 47 -11.17 -7.33 8.61
C VAL A 47 -12.14 -7.50 7.44
N THR A 48 -11.79 -6.99 6.24
CA THR A 48 -12.62 -7.11 5.04
C THR A 48 -12.83 -8.58 4.62
N LEU A 49 -11.79 -9.41 4.77
CA LEU A 49 -11.87 -10.83 4.47
C LEU A 49 -12.77 -11.58 5.47
N ASP A 50 -12.66 -11.23 6.76
CA ASP A 50 -13.39 -11.87 7.85
C ASP A 50 -14.90 -11.50 7.85
N ILE A 51 -15.31 -10.43 7.14
CA ILE A 51 -16.72 -10.10 6.85
C ILE A 51 -17.21 -10.65 5.50
N GLU A 52 -16.49 -11.62 4.92
CA GLU A 52 -16.87 -12.37 3.72
C GLU A 52 -17.06 -11.54 2.43
N LEU A 53 -16.47 -10.34 2.35
CA LEU A 53 -16.51 -9.52 1.12
C LEU A 53 -15.59 -10.03 -0.01
N GLY A 54 -14.88 -11.12 0.23
CA GLY A 54 -14.01 -11.78 -0.74
C GLY A 54 -12.60 -11.18 -0.85
N LYS A 55 -11.66 -11.98 -1.38
CA LYS A 55 -10.23 -11.63 -1.47
C LYS A 55 -9.98 -10.39 -2.33
N VAL A 56 -10.71 -10.25 -3.44
CA VAL A 56 -10.55 -9.13 -4.39
C VAL A 56 -10.89 -7.80 -3.72
N MET A 57 -12.05 -7.71 -3.05
CA MET A 57 -12.48 -6.50 -2.34
C MET A 57 -11.59 -6.20 -1.13
N ALA A 58 -11.20 -7.24 -0.38
CA ALA A 58 -10.25 -7.12 0.72
C ALA A 58 -8.91 -6.53 0.27
N SER A 59 -8.37 -7.02 -0.85
CA SER A 59 -7.11 -6.52 -1.42
C SER A 59 -7.23 -5.09 -1.94
N PHE A 60 -8.37 -4.72 -2.54
CA PHE A 60 -8.66 -3.35 -2.95
C PHE A 60 -8.68 -2.39 -1.74
N LEU A 61 -9.47 -2.69 -0.70
CA LEU A 61 -9.58 -1.82 0.47
C LEU A 61 -8.27 -1.76 1.27
N GLY A 62 -7.57 -2.90 1.39
CA GLY A 62 -6.27 -2.96 2.04
C GLY A 62 -5.23 -2.09 1.34
N SER A 63 -5.10 -2.20 0.00
CA SER A 63 -4.14 -1.39 -0.76
C SER A 63 -4.52 0.09 -0.82
N PHE A 64 -5.82 0.39 -0.86
CA PHE A 64 -6.35 1.75 -0.83
C PHE A 64 -6.00 2.47 0.48
N ILE A 65 -6.29 1.86 1.63
CA ILE A 65 -5.95 2.46 2.94
C ILE A 65 -4.43 2.56 3.12
N LEU A 66 -3.69 1.53 2.70
CA LEU A 66 -2.24 1.55 2.71
C LEU A 66 -1.67 2.73 1.92
N ALA A 67 -2.20 3.00 0.72
CA ALA A 67 -1.76 4.11 -0.12
C ALA A 67 -2.12 5.47 0.51
N ILE A 68 -3.33 5.64 1.07
CA ILE A 68 -3.70 6.87 1.79
C ILE A 68 -2.77 7.13 2.98
N MET A 69 -2.47 6.09 3.77
CA MET A 69 -1.53 6.20 4.89
C MET A 69 -0.11 6.52 4.41
N SER A 70 0.32 5.91 3.29
CA SER A 70 1.60 6.21 2.66
C SER A 70 1.71 7.67 2.25
N HIS A 71 0.68 8.25 1.62
CA HIS A 71 0.65 9.67 1.26
C HIS A 71 0.70 10.59 2.48
N THR A 72 0.01 10.20 3.55
CA THR A 72 0.01 10.96 4.81
C THR A 72 1.40 10.96 5.44
N MET A 73 2.05 9.80 5.49
CA MET A 73 3.40 9.65 6.04
C MET A 73 4.47 10.30 5.16
N SER A 74 4.35 10.22 3.84
CA SER A 74 5.27 10.86 2.90
C SER A 74 5.32 12.38 3.09
N ARG A 75 4.15 13.00 3.32
CA ARG A 75 4.04 14.42 3.65
C ARG A 75 4.60 14.76 5.02
N ARG A 76 4.34 13.92 6.04
CA ARG A 76 4.84 14.12 7.42
C ARG A 76 6.37 14.04 7.47
N TYR A 77 6.95 13.04 6.82
CA TYR A 77 8.39 12.77 6.86
C TYR A 77 9.19 13.44 5.74
N LYS A 78 8.51 14.09 4.77
CA LYS A 78 9.10 14.73 3.58
C LYS A 78 9.98 13.75 2.80
N ARG A 79 9.42 12.58 2.48
CA ARG A 79 10.10 11.49 1.80
C ARG A 79 9.22 10.93 0.69
N PRO A 80 9.79 10.37 -0.39
CA PRO A 80 9.02 9.76 -1.46
C PRO A 80 8.00 8.74 -0.94
N VAL A 81 6.77 8.77 -1.47
CA VAL A 81 5.66 7.89 -1.03
C VAL A 81 5.99 6.40 -1.21
N ILE A 82 6.77 6.09 -2.24
CA ILE A 82 7.19 4.72 -2.59
C ILE A 82 7.93 4.00 -1.45
N ILE A 83 8.62 4.74 -0.57
CA ILE A 83 9.31 4.19 0.61
C ILE A 83 8.34 3.54 1.59
N PHE A 84 7.09 3.98 1.60
CA PHE A 84 6.03 3.43 2.45
C PHE A 84 5.20 2.37 1.71
N ILE A 85 4.88 2.62 0.43
CA ILE A 85 4.03 1.72 -0.36
C ILE A 85 4.70 0.37 -0.59
N VAL A 86 5.95 0.36 -1.07
CA VAL A 86 6.63 -0.89 -1.51
C VAL A 86 6.77 -1.91 -0.39
N PRO A 87 7.35 -1.59 0.78
CA PRO A 87 7.46 -2.60 1.84
C PRO A 87 6.11 -2.93 2.47
N GLY A 88 5.16 -1.99 2.46
CA GLY A 88 3.84 -2.17 3.06
C GLY A 88 2.93 -3.09 2.25
N ILE A 89 3.04 -3.09 0.91
CA ILE A 89 2.13 -3.85 0.05
C ILE A 89 2.47 -5.33 -0.04
N ILE A 90 3.71 -5.71 0.27
CA ILE A 90 4.22 -7.08 0.11
C ILE A 90 3.35 -8.14 0.78
N PRO A 91 2.88 -7.97 2.04
CA PRO A 91 1.99 -8.93 2.66
C PRO A 91 0.66 -9.12 1.89
N LEU A 92 0.17 -8.09 1.19
CA LEU A 92 -1.09 -8.14 0.44
C LEU A 92 -0.94 -8.80 -0.93
N VAL A 93 0.27 -8.85 -1.50
CA VAL A 93 0.50 -9.38 -2.85
C VAL A 93 0.36 -10.92 -2.84
N PRO A 94 -0.44 -11.51 -3.74
CA PRO A 94 -0.70 -12.95 -3.77
C PRO A 94 0.45 -13.75 -4.41
N GLY A 95 1.69 -13.56 -3.93
CA GLY A 95 2.89 -14.20 -4.50
C GLY A 95 2.89 -15.73 -4.37
N GLY A 96 2.38 -16.26 -3.26
CA GLY A 96 2.21 -17.70 -3.07
C GLY A 96 1.22 -18.32 -4.06
N LEU A 97 0.07 -17.67 -4.26
CA LEU A 97 -0.92 -18.09 -5.26
C LEU A 97 -0.36 -18.00 -6.69
N ALA A 98 0.47 -16.98 -6.98
CA ALA A 98 1.14 -16.86 -8.28
C ALA A 98 2.12 -18.03 -8.51
N TYR A 99 2.87 -18.44 -7.48
CA TYR A 99 3.71 -19.63 -7.54
C TYR A 99 2.89 -20.92 -7.70
N GLU A 100 1.75 -21.04 -7.03
CA GLU A 100 0.87 -22.20 -7.22
C GLU A 100 0.30 -22.27 -8.64
N ALA A 101 -0.10 -21.14 -9.22
CA ALA A 101 -0.59 -21.10 -10.60
C ALA A 101 0.47 -21.62 -11.60
N THR A 102 1.72 -21.19 -11.46
CA THR A 102 2.82 -21.68 -12.33
C THR A 102 3.15 -23.14 -12.05
N ARG A 103 3.10 -23.58 -10.78
CA ARG A 103 3.26 -24.99 -10.40
C ARG A 103 2.20 -25.87 -11.05
N TYR A 104 0.92 -25.49 -11.02
CA TYR A 104 -0.16 -26.23 -11.67
C TYR A 104 0.03 -26.30 -13.17
N LEU A 105 0.48 -25.20 -13.79
CA LEU A 105 0.74 -25.14 -15.22
C LEU A 105 1.82 -26.14 -15.65
N VAL A 106 2.96 -26.16 -14.95
CA VAL A 106 4.08 -27.08 -15.24
C VAL A 106 3.74 -28.53 -14.91
N SER A 107 2.81 -28.74 -13.97
CA SER A 107 2.32 -30.07 -13.59
C SER A 107 1.19 -30.59 -14.50
N ASN A 108 0.92 -29.92 -15.63
CA ASN A 108 -0.18 -30.23 -16.56
C ASN A 108 -1.59 -30.22 -15.92
N GLN A 109 -1.77 -29.53 -14.79
CA GLN A 109 -3.07 -29.37 -14.14
C GLN A 109 -3.74 -28.07 -14.62
N TYR A 110 -4.11 -28.04 -15.90
CA TYR A 110 -4.52 -26.80 -16.58
C TYR A 110 -5.76 -26.14 -15.97
N THR A 111 -6.77 -26.90 -15.53
CA THR A 111 -7.98 -26.33 -14.91
C THR A 111 -7.64 -25.56 -13.63
N HIS A 112 -6.81 -26.13 -12.75
CA HIS A 112 -6.35 -25.45 -11.54
C HIS A 112 -5.45 -24.27 -11.86
N ALA A 113 -4.55 -24.43 -12.84
CA ALA A 113 -3.66 -23.36 -13.28
C ALA A 113 -4.44 -22.11 -13.73
N VAL A 114 -5.46 -22.28 -14.59
CA VAL A 114 -6.29 -21.18 -15.09
C VAL A 114 -7.08 -20.52 -13.96
N ASN A 115 -7.70 -21.32 -13.07
CA ASN A 115 -8.47 -20.78 -11.95
C ASN A 115 -7.60 -19.94 -11.00
N THR A 116 -6.44 -20.47 -10.59
CA THR A 116 -5.52 -19.73 -9.71
C THR A 116 -4.91 -18.51 -10.41
N PHE A 117 -4.62 -18.61 -11.71
CA PHE A 117 -4.11 -17.47 -12.49
C PHE A 117 -5.12 -16.33 -12.59
N LEU A 118 -6.41 -16.65 -12.82
CA LEU A 118 -7.49 -15.66 -12.81
C LEU A 118 -7.63 -15.01 -11.42
N GLU A 119 -7.57 -15.80 -10.36
CA GLU A 119 -7.63 -15.29 -8.98
C GLU A 119 -6.48 -14.30 -8.69
N VAL A 120 -5.24 -14.68 -9.02
CA VAL A 120 -4.05 -13.82 -8.87
C VAL A 120 -4.21 -12.54 -9.67
N THR A 121 -4.67 -12.64 -10.92
CA THR A 121 -4.86 -11.48 -11.80
C THR A 121 -5.89 -10.51 -11.23
N LEU A 122 -7.03 -11.01 -10.74
CA LEU A 122 -8.07 -10.19 -10.14
C LEU A 122 -7.59 -9.52 -8.85
N ILE A 123 -6.90 -10.25 -7.99
CA ILE A 123 -6.34 -9.70 -6.74
C ILE A 123 -5.27 -8.64 -7.06
N SER A 124 -4.31 -8.93 -7.93
CA SER A 124 -3.27 -7.96 -8.32
C SER A 124 -3.86 -6.73 -9.01
N GLY A 125 -4.88 -6.90 -9.87
CA GLY A 125 -5.61 -5.79 -10.48
C GLY A 125 -6.33 -4.92 -9.45
N ALA A 126 -6.99 -5.54 -8.47
CA ALA A 126 -7.63 -4.83 -7.36
C ALA A 126 -6.64 -4.06 -6.50
N ILE A 127 -5.47 -4.64 -6.20
CA ILE A 127 -4.39 -3.96 -5.47
C ILE A 127 -3.94 -2.71 -6.23
N ALA A 128 -3.63 -2.86 -7.52
CA ALA A 128 -3.19 -1.76 -8.36
C ALA A 128 -4.24 -0.65 -8.46
N PHE A 129 -5.50 -1.03 -8.65
CA PHE A 129 -6.62 -0.10 -8.70
C PHE A 129 -6.81 0.65 -7.38
N GLY A 130 -6.72 -0.03 -6.23
CA GLY A 130 -6.81 0.61 -4.92
C GLY A 130 -5.73 1.67 -4.67
N ILE A 131 -4.48 1.40 -5.09
CA ILE A 131 -3.41 2.42 -5.02
C ILE A 131 -3.70 3.59 -5.95
N LEU A 132 -4.12 3.33 -7.20
CA LEU A 132 -4.44 4.38 -8.17
C LEU A 132 -5.58 5.29 -7.67
N CYS A 133 -6.65 4.71 -7.12
CA CYS A 133 -7.75 5.48 -6.53
C CYS A 133 -7.26 6.38 -5.39
N ALA A 134 -6.42 5.87 -4.50
CA ALA A 134 -5.85 6.66 -3.40
C ALA A 134 -4.95 7.80 -3.91
N GLU A 135 -4.13 7.54 -4.93
CA GLU A 135 -3.28 8.55 -5.58
C GLU A 135 -4.13 9.67 -6.19
N ILE A 136 -5.19 9.32 -6.94
CA ILE A 136 -6.10 10.30 -7.55
C ILE A 136 -6.78 11.16 -6.49
N ILE A 137 -7.29 10.55 -5.41
CA ILE A 137 -7.93 11.28 -4.30
C ILE A 137 -6.92 12.22 -3.64
N TYR A 138 -5.69 11.76 -3.40
CA TYR A 138 -4.66 12.58 -2.79
C TYR A 138 -4.23 13.75 -3.70
N TYR A 139 -4.08 13.49 -5.00
CA TYR A 139 -3.81 14.52 -6.01
C TYR A 139 -4.92 15.58 -6.04
N LEU A 140 -6.18 15.16 -6.06
CA LEU A 140 -7.32 16.07 -6.05
C LEU A 140 -7.36 16.89 -4.75
N TYR A 141 -7.19 16.25 -3.59
CA TYR A 141 -7.16 16.92 -2.30
C TYR A 141 -6.06 18.00 -2.23
N THR A 142 -4.84 17.67 -2.68
CA THR A 142 -3.73 18.62 -2.67
C THR A 142 -3.96 19.77 -3.66
N ARG A 143 -4.53 19.52 -4.83
CA ARG A 143 -4.86 20.53 -5.83
C ARG A 143 -5.94 21.49 -5.34
N ILE A 144 -7.02 20.99 -4.74
CA ILE A 144 -8.09 21.82 -4.15
C ILE A 144 -7.53 22.70 -3.02
N LYS A 145 -6.73 22.11 -2.12
CA LYS A 145 -6.10 22.87 -1.03
C LYS A 145 -5.18 23.98 -1.53
N GLN A 146 -4.48 23.75 -2.64
CA GLN A 146 -3.65 24.78 -3.28
C GLN A 146 -4.50 25.90 -3.89
N HIS A 147 -5.59 25.57 -4.59
CA HIS A 147 -6.51 26.56 -5.16
C HIS A 147 -7.17 27.44 -4.09
N ILE A 148 -7.71 26.84 -3.02
CA ILE A 148 -8.30 27.59 -1.90
C ILE A 148 -7.25 28.45 -1.19
N GLY A 149 -6.02 27.93 -1.04
CA GLY A 149 -4.91 28.70 -0.46
C GLY A 149 -4.53 29.94 -1.29
N LYS A 150 -4.61 29.86 -2.63
CA LYS A 150 -4.40 31.00 -3.53
C LYS A 150 -5.52 32.04 -3.40
N MET A 151 -6.77 31.61 -3.28
CA MET A 151 -7.93 32.49 -3.05
C MET A 151 -7.86 33.23 -1.71
N ASN A 152 -7.35 32.58 -0.66
CA ASN A 152 -7.22 33.16 0.68
C ASN A 152 -5.96 34.03 0.87
N GLY A 153 -5.34 34.52 -0.22
CA GLY A 153 -4.22 35.48 -0.15
C GLY A 153 -2.91 34.95 0.45
N LYS A 154 -2.75 33.64 0.65
CA LYS A 154 -1.49 33.09 1.15
C LYS A 154 -0.42 33.17 0.05
N ILE A 155 0.57 34.05 0.26
CA ILE A 155 1.76 34.17 -0.60
C ILE A 155 2.51 32.84 -0.57
N TYR A 156 2.44 32.08 -1.65
CA TYR A 156 3.29 30.91 -1.85
C TYR A 156 4.72 31.40 -2.09
N LYS A 157 5.61 31.24 -1.11
CA LYS A 157 7.06 31.39 -1.33
C LYS A 157 7.47 30.38 -2.40
N LYS A 158 7.88 30.87 -3.57
CA LYS A 158 8.45 30.08 -4.67
C LYS A 158 9.59 29.21 -4.11
N SER A 159 9.39 27.90 -4.11
CA SER A 159 10.39 26.95 -3.59
C SER A 159 11.47 26.73 -4.65
N TYR A 160 12.70 27.11 -4.28
CA TYR A 160 13.98 26.90 -4.98
C TYR A 160 14.23 27.75 -6.23
N ASN A 161 15.20 28.68 -6.11
CA ASN A 161 15.76 29.45 -7.21
C ASN A 161 16.88 28.61 -7.86
N MET A 162 16.70 28.11 -9.08
CA MET A 162 17.69 27.26 -9.78
C MET A 162 18.98 28.01 -10.17
N ASN A 163 19.03 29.33 -9.98
CA ASN A 163 20.12 30.18 -10.46
C ASN A 163 21.33 30.34 -9.50
N ASN A 164 21.32 29.72 -8.31
CA ASN A 164 22.46 29.78 -7.37
C ASN A 164 23.34 28.53 -7.43
N ARG A 165 23.69 28.07 -8.64
CA ARG A 165 24.79 27.12 -8.84
C ARG A 165 26.01 27.89 -9.34
N THR A 166 26.69 28.54 -8.42
CA THR A 166 28.08 28.98 -8.55
C THR A 166 28.84 28.38 -7.39
#